data_AF-A0A2G6X019-F1
#
_entry.id   AF-A0A2G6X019-F1
#
_cell.length_a   1.000
_cell.length_b   1.000
_cell.length_c   1.000
_cell.angle_alpha   90.00
_cell.angle_beta   90.00
_cell.angle_gamma   90.00
#
_symmetry.space_group_name_H-M   'P 1'
#
loop_
_entity.id
_entity.type
_entity.pdbx_description
1 polymer ?
#
loop_
_entity_poly.entity_id
_entity_poly.type
_entity_poly.pdbx_seq_one_letter_code
_entity_poly.pdbx_strand_id
1 'polypeptide(L)'
;MTLVKVGKAPRPVVRLEDSTTVLVKKVARALNRPGIARSDVFRGPDAAKVFAYSVYPQDPTQVIREAADGTKVIGRLVDGRFRASRR
;
A
#
# COMPACT_ATOMS: atom_id res chain seq x y z
N MET A 1 26.78 25.23 -18.30
CA MET A 1 26.24 23.85 -18.44
C MET A 1 26.44 23.18 -17.09
N THR A 2 25.37 23.07 -16.28
CA THR A 2 25.49 22.74 -14.85
C THR A 2 25.00 21.32 -14.61
N LEU A 3 25.87 20.45 -14.09
CA LEU A 3 25.57 19.07 -13.73
C LEU A 3 25.07 19.02 -12.28
N VAL A 4 23.79 18.65 -12.07
CA VAL A 4 23.22 18.43 -10.74
C VAL A 4 23.29 16.94 -10.42
N LYS A 5 24.16 16.57 -9.46
CA LYS A 5 24.24 15.21 -8.92
C LYS A 5 23.22 15.05 -7.79
N VAL A 6 22.09 14.40 -8.06
CA VAL A 6 21.10 14.06 -7.04
C VAL A 6 21.59 12.80 -6.30
N GLY A 7 22.26 13.00 -5.17
CA GLY A 7 22.60 11.93 -4.24
C GLY A 7 21.33 11.25 -3.72
N LYS A 8 21.31 9.92 -3.70
CA LYS A 8 20.21 9.09 -3.19
C LYS A 8 19.88 9.50 -1.74
N ALA A 9 18.71 10.08 -1.52
CA ALA A 9 18.26 10.46 -0.19
C ALA A 9 18.27 9.24 0.76
N PRO A 10 18.67 9.39 2.03
CA PRO A 10 18.59 8.31 3.01
C PRO A 10 17.14 7.83 3.08
N ARG A 11 16.91 6.52 2.90
CA ARG A 11 15.57 5.97 3.09
C ARG A 11 15.25 6.02 4.58
N PRO A 12 14.14 6.66 5.00
CA PRO A 12 13.73 6.61 6.40
C PRO A 12 13.48 5.15 6.77
N VAL A 13 14.25 4.66 7.74
CA VAL A 13 14.06 3.33 8.33
C VAL A 13 12.77 3.40 9.13
N VAL A 14 11.71 2.84 8.57
CA VAL A 14 10.43 2.69 9.26
C VAL A 14 10.64 1.72 10.41
N ARG A 15 10.38 2.17 11.63
CA ARG A 15 10.51 1.32 12.82
C ARG A 15 9.22 0.51 13.00
N LEU A 16 9.33 -0.67 13.59
CA LEU A 16 8.17 -1.57 13.81
C LEU A 16 7.07 -0.92 14.67
N GLU A 17 7.46 0.07 15.48
CA GLU A 17 6.63 0.90 16.36
C GLU A 17 5.89 2.04 15.66
N ASP A 18 6.14 2.29 14.37
CA ASP A 18 5.31 3.20 13.56
C ASP A 18 3.94 2.53 13.33
N SER A 19 3.01 2.81 14.25
CA SER A 19 1.64 2.29 14.32
C SER A 19 1.06 1.96 12.94
N THR A 20 0.60 0.72 12.76
CA THR A 20 0.05 0.16 11.52
C THR A 20 -0.90 1.12 10.78
N THR A 21 -1.67 1.94 11.50
CA THR A 21 -2.56 2.97 10.98
C THR A 21 -1.86 4.07 10.15
N VAL A 22 -0.66 4.50 10.57
CA VAL A 22 0.14 5.51 9.86
C VAL A 22 0.75 4.90 8.60
N LEU A 23 1.19 3.64 8.67
CA LEU A 23 1.74 2.93 7.52
C LEU A 23 0.68 2.66 6.45
N VAL A 24 -0.53 2.25 6.83
CA VAL A 24 -1.65 2.08 5.90
C VAL A 24 -1.96 3.39 5.17
N LYS A 25 -2.01 4.52 5.88
CA LYS A 25 -2.24 5.85 5.26
C LYS A 25 -1.11 6.24 4.30
N LYS A 26 0.16 5.98 4.64
CA LYS A 26 1.31 6.29 3.78
C LYS A 26 1.33 5.43 2.52
N VAL A 27 1.01 4.13 2.63
CA VAL A 27 0.95 3.19 1.49
C VAL A 27 -0.23 3.51 0.57
N ALA A 28 -1.42 3.78 1.11
CA ALA A 28 -2.58 4.21 0.33
C ALA A 28 -2.31 5.52 -0.44
N ARG A 29 -1.59 6.46 0.17
CA ARG A 29 -1.18 7.72 -0.47
C ARG A 29 -0.09 7.51 -1.54
N ALA A 30 0.72 6.47 -1.42
CA ALA A 30 1.71 6.11 -2.43
C ALA A 30 1.06 5.47 -3.68
N LEU A 31 0.03 4.63 -3.50
CA LEU A 31 -0.63 3.94 -4.61
C LEU A 31 -1.54 4.84 -5.47
N ASN A 32 -2.15 5.87 -4.88
CA ASN A 32 -3.01 6.81 -5.60
C ASN A 32 -2.27 8.06 -6.11
N ARG A 33 -0.93 8.12 -5.97
CA ARG A 33 -0.14 9.24 -6.48
C ARG A 33 0.20 9.02 -7.96
N PRO A 34 -0.17 9.95 -8.86
CA PRO A 34 0.34 9.91 -10.23
C PRO A 34 1.88 9.94 -10.18
N GLY A 35 2.52 8.99 -10.86
CA GLY A 35 3.98 8.86 -10.91
C GLY A 35 4.61 7.80 -10.00
N ILE A 36 3.85 7.09 -9.16
CA ILE A 36 4.33 5.87 -8.49
C ILE A 36 3.81 4.67 -9.27
N ALA A 37 4.71 3.92 -9.90
CA ALA A 37 4.31 2.73 -10.63
C ALA A 37 3.84 1.66 -9.62
N ARG A 38 2.83 0.88 -9.98
CA ARG A 38 2.36 -0.23 -9.12
C ARG A 38 3.51 -1.22 -8.81
N SER A 39 4.41 -1.42 -9.77
CA SER A 39 5.65 -2.19 -9.61
C SER A 39 6.62 -1.61 -8.57
N ASP A 40 6.46 -0.35 -8.16
CA ASP A 40 7.26 0.24 -7.09
C ASP A 40 6.75 -0.14 -5.70
N VAL A 41 5.48 -0.50 -5.58
CA VAL A 41 4.82 -0.91 -4.34
C VAL A 41 4.93 -2.42 -4.16
N PHE A 42 4.67 -3.18 -5.23
CA PHE A 42 4.79 -4.64 -5.24
C PHE A 42 6.15 -5.05 -5.81
N ARG A 43 7.23 -4.84 -5.03
CA ARG A 43 8.62 -5.17 -5.42
C ARG A 43 9.08 -6.52 -4.84
N GLY A 44 9.95 -7.18 -5.58
CA GLY A 44 10.69 -8.35 -5.12
C GLY A 44 10.00 -9.69 -5.41
N PRO A 45 10.66 -10.82 -5.08
CA PRO A 45 10.19 -12.16 -5.43
C PRO A 45 8.86 -12.54 -4.78
N ASP A 46 8.51 -11.92 -3.65
CA ASP A 46 7.25 -12.16 -2.92
C ASP A 46 6.14 -11.16 -3.23
N ALA A 47 6.27 -10.36 -4.30
CA ALA A 47 5.27 -9.35 -4.70
C ALA A 47 3.84 -9.92 -4.79
N ALA A 48 3.70 -11.18 -5.22
CA ALA A 48 2.42 -11.88 -5.32
C ALA A 48 1.75 -12.18 -3.96
N LYS A 49 2.49 -12.15 -2.85
CA LYS A 49 1.99 -12.39 -1.49
C LYS A 49 1.72 -11.10 -0.72
N VAL A 50 2.14 -9.95 -1.26
CA VAL A 50 1.92 -8.64 -0.67
C VAL A 50 0.59 -8.07 -1.17
N PHE A 51 -0.16 -7.46 -0.25
CA PHE A 51 -1.41 -6.79 -0.58
C PHE A 51 -1.39 -5.35 -0.06
N ALA A 52 -1.96 -4.45 -0.85
CA ALA A 52 -2.24 -3.10 -0.43
C ALA A 52 -3.66 -2.97 0.11
N TYR A 53 -3.86 -2.07 1.07
CA TYR A 53 -5.15 -1.83 1.69
C TYR A 53 -5.52 -0.34 1.63
N SER A 54 -6.75 -0.05 1.27
CA SER A 54 -7.34 1.30 1.31
C SER A 54 -8.77 1.24 1.85
N VAL A 55 -9.26 2.36 2.39
CA VAL A 55 -10.62 2.44 2.93
C VAL A 55 -11.64 2.42 1.79
N TYR A 56 -12.73 1.66 1.93
CA TYR A 56 -13.84 1.71 0.98
C TYR A 56 -14.69 2.96 1.25
N PRO A 57 -14.79 3.91 0.30
CA PRO A 57 -15.41 5.21 0.58
C PRO A 57 -16.92 5.13 0.84
N GLN A 58 -17.60 4.08 0.37
CA GLN A 58 -19.05 3.91 0.55
C GLN A 58 -19.41 3.28 1.90
N ASP A 59 -18.53 2.46 2.48
CA ASP A 59 -18.67 1.88 3.82
C ASP A 59 -17.30 1.87 4.50
N PRO A 60 -17.03 2.82 5.43
CA PRO A 60 -15.75 2.91 6.14
C PRO A 60 -15.42 1.71 7.03
N THR A 61 -16.39 0.81 7.29
CA THR A 61 -16.12 -0.46 7.99
C THR A 61 -15.44 -1.49 7.08
N GLN A 62 -15.39 -1.21 5.78
CA GLN A 62 -14.77 -2.05 4.76
C GLN A 62 -13.47 -1.44 4.22
N VAL A 63 -12.62 -2.31 3.71
CA VAL A 63 -11.37 -1.99 3.03
C VAL A 63 -11.32 -2.66 1.68
N ILE A 64 -10.67 -2.00 0.73
CA ILE A 64 -10.29 -2.54 -0.56
C ILE A 64 -8.89 -3.14 -0.40
N ARG A 65 -8.77 -4.44 -0.66
CA ARG A 65 -7.49 -5.15 -0.80
C ARG A 65 -7.11 -5.20 -2.27
N GLU A 66 -5.93 -4.69 -2.62
CA GLU A 66 -5.38 -4.71 -3.97
C GLU A 66 -4.15 -5.63 -4.04
N ALA A 67 -4.11 -6.50 -5.04
CA ALA A 67 -2.99 -7.39 -5.34
C ALA A 67 -2.05 -6.77 -6.40
N ALA A 68 -0.89 -7.38 -6.59
CA ALA A 68 0.14 -6.90 -7.52
C ALA A 68 -0.33 -6.85 -8.99
N ASP A 69 -1.25 -7.74 -9.38
CA ASP A 69 -1.91 -7.79 -10.69
C ASP A 69 -2.98 -6.70 -10.87
N GLY A 70 -3.26 -5.92 -9.82
CA GLY A 70 -4.31 -4.89 -9.79
C GLY A 70 -5.70 -5.42 -9.41
N THR A 71 -5.84 -6.71 -9.10
CA THR A 71 -7.11 -7.28 -8.63
C THR A 71 -7.51 -6.63 -7.31
N LYS A 72 -8.75 -6.13 -7.24
CA LYS A 72 -9.32 -5.45 -6.06
C LYS A 72 -10.45 -6.27 -5.46
N VAL A 73 -10.42 -6.47 -4.15
CA VAL A 73 -11.45 -7.18 -3.40
C VAL A 73 -11.87 -6.32 -2.21
N ILE A 74 -13.18 -6.10 -2.05
CA ILE A 74 -13.74 -5.41 -0.88
C ILE A 74 -13.95 -6.44 0.24
N GLY A 75 -13.69 -6.03 1.48
CA GLY A 75 -13.88 -6.87 2.64
C GLY A 75 -13.63 -6.14 3.94
N ARG A 76 -13.50 -6.88 5.04
CA ARG A 76 -13.23 -6.34 6.37
C ARG A 76 -11.95 -6.93 6.94
N LEU A 77 -11.28 -6.16 7.79
CA LEU A 77 -10.23 -6.70 8.66
C LEU A 77 -10.90 -7.18 9.96
N VAL A 78 -10.92 -8.49 10.15
CA VAL A 78 -11.48 -9.16 11.33
C VAL A 78 -10.36 -9.96 11.98
N ASP A 79 -10.06 -9.69 13.25
CA ASP A 79 -8.96 -10.33 14.00
C ASP A 79 -7.61 -10.24 13.28
N GLY A 80 -7.32 -9.09 12.68
CA GLY A 80 -6.10 -8.86 11.90
C GLY A 80 -6.04 -9.59 10.54
N ARG A 81 -7.12 -10.27 10.13
CA ARG A 81 -7.20 -11.00 8.85
C ARG A 81 -8.22 -10.37 7.92
N PHE A 82 -7.86 -10.28 6.65
CA PHE A 82 -8.80 -9.82 5.63
C PHE A 82 -9.84 -10.92 5.32
N ARG A 83 -11.11 -10.56 5.44
CA ARG A 83 -12.27 -11.37 5.06
C ARG A 83 -12.98 -10.68 3.92
N ALA A 84 -12.96 -11.28 2.73
CA ALA A 84 -13.69 -10.76 1.59
C ALA A 84 -15.19 -10.68 1.94
N SER A 85 -15.82 -9.54 1.66
CA SER A 85 -17.27 -9.46 1.71
C SER A 85 -17.79 -10.26 0.52
N ARG A 86 -18.45 -11.39 0.77
CA ARG A 86 -19.26 -12.02 -0.27
C ARG A 86 -20.34 -11.01 -0.66
N ARG A 87 -20.43 -10.72 -1.96
CA ARG A 87 -21.67 -10.17 -2.52
C ARG A 87 -22.75 -11.23 -2.42
#